data_AF-A0ABD2R2S3-F1
#
_entry.id   AF-A0ABD2R2S3-F1
#
_cell.length_a   1.000
_cell.length_b   1.000
_cell.length_c   1.000
_cell.angle_alpha   90.00
_cell.angle_beta   90.00
_cell.angle_gamma   90.00
#
_symmetry.space_group_name_H-M   'P 1'
#
loop_
_entity.id
_entity.type
_entity.pdbx_description
1 polymer ?
#
loop_
_entity_poly.entity_id
_entity_poly.type
_entity_poly.pdbx_seq_one_letter_code
_entity_poly.pdbx_strand_id
1 'polypeptide(L)'
;MLLVFLILIIVTVCVTIVGTYFLLNAENYHWQWTSFSSAASTAVYVYLYSVYYYYVKTKMSGFFQTSFYFGYTLMFCLGLAILCGAVGFLGSNLFVRRIYRNIKCD
;
A
#
# COMPACT_ATOMS: atom_id res chain seq x y z
N MET A 1 -6.86 15.40 -9.13
CA MET A 1 -7.04 14.38 -8.08
C MET A 1 -7.14 12.97 -8.65
N LEU A 2 -8.00 12.69 -9.63
CA LEU A 2 -8.09 11.35 -10.28
C LEU A 2 -6.77 10.88 -10.91
N LEU A 3 -6.04 11.77 -11.60
CA LEU A 3 -4.74 11.43 -12.19
C LEU A 3 -3.72 10.94 -11.15
N VAL A 4 -3.63 11.62 -10.00
CA VAL A 4 -2.70 11.25 -8.91
C VAL A 4 -3.07 9.88 -8.33
N PHE A 5 -4.36 9.60 -8.19
CA PHE A 5 -4.85 8.31 -7.72
C PHE A 5 -4.49 7.16 -8.70
N LEU A 6 -4.63 7.39 -10.01
CA LEU A 6 -4.23 6.41 -11.02
C LEU A 6 -2.73 6.14 -11.01
N ILE A 7 -1.90 7.17 -10.91
CA ILE A 7 -0.44 7.02 -10.84
C ILE A 7 -0.05 6.25 -9.57
N LEU A 8 -0.69 6.55 -8.43
CA LEU A 8 -0.50 5.79 -7.19
C LEU A 8 -0.79 4.29 -7.38
N ILE A 9 -1.91 3.95 -8.00
CA ILE A 9 -2.25 2.55 -8.29
C ILE A 9 -1.19 1.89 -9.18
N ILE A 10 -0.81 2.53 -10.29
CA ILE A 10 0.17 1.97 -11.21
C ILE A 10 1.52 1.75 -10.52
N VAL A 11 2.02 2.76 -9.81
CA VAL A 11 3.31 2.68 -9.10
C VAL A 11 3.28 1.60 -8.02
N THR A 12 2.20 1.52 -7.24
CA THR A 12 2.09 0.50 -6.18
C THR A 12 2.08 -0.91 -6.75
N VAL A 13 1.39 -1.15 -7.88
CA VAL A 13 1.42 -2.43 -8.59
C VAL A 13 2.83 -2.73 -9.10
N CYS A 14 3.48 -1.79 -9.78
CA CYS A 14 4.84 -1.97 -10.30
C CYS A 14 5.84 -2.32 -9.19
N VAL A 15 5.82 -1.60 -8.07
CA VAL A 15 6.72 -1.85 -6.94
C VAL A 15 6.47 -3.23 -6.33
N THR A 16 5.20 -3.65 -6.20
CA THR A 16 4.87 -4.99 -5.66
C THR A 16 5.33 -6.14 -6.59
N ILE A 17 5.19 -5.97 -7.91
CA ILE A 17 5.66 -6.97 -8.89
C ILE A 17 7.19 -7.10 -8.83
N VAL A 18 7.90 -5.98 -8.76
CA VAL A 18 9.37 -6.00 -8.62
C VAL A 18 9.78 -6.67 -7.30
N GLY A 19 9.11 -6.33 -6.18
CA GLY A 19 9.36 -6.95 -4.88
C GLY A 19 9.12 -8.47 -4.88
N THR A 20 8.03 -8.93 -5.49
CA THR A 20 7.78 -10.38 -5.62
C THR A 20 8.78 -11.08 -6.49
N TYR A 21 9.21 -10.46 -7.59
CA TYR A 21 10.25 -11.02 -8.44
C TYR A 21 11.55 -11.25 -7.66
N PHE A 22 12.01 -10.28 -6.86
CA PHE A 22 13.19 -10.46 -6.00
C PHE A 22 12.99 -11.56 -4.97
N LEU A 23 11.81 -11.66 -4.35
CA LEU A 23 11.51 -12.72 -3.39
C LEU A 23 11.57 -14.12 -4.03
N LEU A 24 11.02 -14.26 -5.23
CA LEU A 24 11.07 -15.50 -6.00
C LEU A 24 12.51 -15.88 -6.40
N ASN A 25 13.35 -14.91 -6.74
CA ASN A 25 14.79 -15.16 -7.01
C ASN A 25 15.56 -15.60 -5.76
N ALA A 26 15.13 -15.15 -4.58
CA ALA A 26 15.71 -15.55 -3.30
C ALA A 26 15.12 -16.87 -2.75
N GLU A 27 14.41 -17.65 -3.58
CA GLU A 27 13.70 -18.89 -3.23
C GLU A 27 12.70 -18.74 -2.05
N ASN A 28 12.30 -17.51 -1.73
CA ASN A 28 11.37 -17.23 -0.64
C ASN A 28 9.93 -17.16 -1.16
N TYR A 29 9.18 -18.25 -0.96
CA TYR A 29 7.80 -18.40 -1.44
C TYR A 29 6.74 -17.67 -0.60
N HIS A 30 7.12 -16.91 0.43
CA HIS A 30 6.20 -16.11 1.27
C HIS A 30 5.76 -14.78 0.63
N TRP A 31 5.72 -14.70 -0.70
CA TRP A 31 5.48 -13.47 -1.46
C TRP A 31 4.10 -12.83 -1.20
N GLN A 32 3.12 -13.61 -0.78
CA GLN A 32 1.74 -13.17 -0.57
C GLN A 32 1.61 -12.05 0.49
N TRP A 33 2.15 -12.29 1.69
CA TRP A 33 2.10 -11.32 2.79
C TRP A 33 3.03 -10.14 2.55
N THR A 34 4.22 -10.39 2.01
CA THR A 34 5.21 -9.34 1.74
C THR A 34 4.71 -8.34 0.70
N SER A 35 4.03 -8.80 -0.36
CA SER A 35 3.42 -7.93 -1.39
C SER A 35 2.32 -7.03 -0.83
N PHE A 36 1.49 -7.61 0.05
CA PHE A 36 0.42 -6.86 0.70
C PHE A 36 1.00 -5.78 1.61
N SER A 37 1.96 -6.14 2.47
CA SER A 37 2.61 -5.21 3.38
C SER A 37 3.39 -4.11 2.65
N SER A 38 4.07 -4.42 1.53
CA SER A 38 4.80 -3.42 0.77
C SER A 38 3.87 -2.36 0.18
N ALA A 39 2.72 -2.75 -0.39
CA ALA A 39 1.73 -1.80 -0.90
C ALA A 39 1.03 -1.02 0.23
N ALA A 40 0.65 -1.69 1.31
CA ALA A 40 -0.02 -1.08 2.46
C ALA A 40 0.84 -0.02 3.18
N SER A 41 2.17 -0.13 3.11
CA SER A 41 3.11 0.84 3.70
C SER A 41 2.90 2.29 3.23
N THR A 42 2.39 2.48 2.00
CA THR A 42 2.08 3.80 1.45
C THR A 42 1.08 4.57 2.31
N ALA A 43 0.11 3.88 2.92
CA ALA A 43 -0.89 4.50 3.79
C ALA A 43 -0.31 4.92 5.15
N VAL A 44 0.75 4.25 5.62
CA VAL A 44 1.48 4.65 6.83
C VAL A 44 2.15 6.01 6.62
N TYR A 45 2.71 6.24 5.44
CA TYR A 45 3.28 7.54 5.06
C TYR A 45 2.22 8.65 5.09
N VAL A 46 1.02 8.39 4.56
CA VAL A 46 -0.10 9.35 4.59
C VAL A 46 -0.53 9.65 6.03
N TYR A 47 -0.56 8.64 6.90
CA TYR A 47 -0.90 8.82 8.31
C TYR A 47 0.17 9.64 9.07
N LEU A 48 1.46 9.37 8.86
CA LEU A 48 2.52 10.17 9.46
C LEU A 48 2.47 11.64 8.99
N TYR A 49 2.10 11.86 7.73
CA TYR A 49 1.90 13.20 7.21
C TYR A 49 0.72 13.92 7.86
N SER A 50 -0.40 13.22 8.14
CA SER A 50 -1.53 13.84 8.85
C SER A 50 -1.17 14.23 10.29
N VAL A 51 -0.33 13.44 10.96
CA VAL A 51 0.24 13.78 12.28
C VAL A 51 1.06 15.06 12.19
N TYR A 52 2.00 15.15 11.24
CA TYR A 52 2.83 16.35 11.05
C TYR A 52 1.98 17.59 10.75
N TYR A 53 0.99 17.47 9.86
CA TYR A 53 0.09 18.55 9.50
C TYR A 53 -0.70 19.06 10.71
N TYR A 54 -1.15 18.14 11.57
CA TYR A 54 -1.84 18.46 12.80
C TYR A 54 -0.99 19.38 13.72
N TYR A 55 0.30 19.08 13.91
CA TYR A 55 1.17 19.89 14.77
C TYR A 55 1.58 21.23 14.16
N VAL A 56 1.85 21.28 12.85
CA VAL A 56 2.45 22.48 12.23
C VAL A 56 1.42 23.51 11.78
N LYS A 57 0.23 23.07 11.37
CA LYS A 57 -0.78 23.95 10.75
C LYS A 57 -2.04 24.12 11.58
N THR A 58 -2.37 23.18 12.46
CA THR A 58 -3.67 23.19 13.13
C THR A 58 -3.57 23.82 14.51
N LYS A 59 -4.08 25.06 14.65
CA LYS A 59 -4.30 25.71 15.96
C LYS A 59 -5.62 25.24 16.61
N MET A 60 -5.90 23.94 16.60
CA MET A 60 -7.08 23.38 17.26
C MET A 60 -6.73 22.91 18.66
N SER A 61 -7.23 23.63 19.65
CA SER A 61 -7.03 23.36 21.07
C SER A 61 -8.29 22.71 21.66
N GLY A 62 -8.31 21.38 21.72
CA GLY A 62 -9.38 20.63 22.40
C GLY A 62 -9.19 19.13 22.29
N PHE A 63 -9.17 18.42 23.43
CA PHE A 63 -8.91 16.97 23.51
C PHE A 63 -9.86 16.13 22.64
N PHE A 64 -11.15 16.45 22.65
CA PHE A 64 -12.13 15.75 21.79
C PHE A 64 -11.86 16.01 20.31
N GLN A 65 -11.49 17.23 19.94
CA GLN A 65 -11.22 17.60 18.55
C GLN A 65 -9.99 16.89 17.99
N THR A 66 -8.94 16.72 18.80
CA THR A 66 -7.73 15.97 18.41
C THR A 66 -8.06 14.50 18.17
N SER A 67 -8.83 13.89 19.09
CA SER A 67 -9.20 12.48 19.06
C SER A 67 -10.05 12.15 17.84
N PHE A 68 -11.07 12.97 17.54
CA PHE A 68 -11.88 12.78 16.33
C PHE A 68 -11.07 12.92 15.05
N TYR A 69 -10.16 13.91 14.96
CA TYR A 69 -9.30 14.09 13.78
C TYR A 69 -8.40 12.86 13.54
N PHE A 70 -7.73 12.38 14.58
CA PHE A 70 -6.89 11.19 14.49
C PHE A 70 -7.70 9.92 14.19
N GLY A 71 -8.88 9.77 14.77
CA GLY A 71 -9.78 8.65 14.49
C GLY A 71 -10.21 8.60 13.02
N TYR A 72 -10.70 9.71 12.46
CA TYR A 72 -11.13 9.77 11.06
C TYR A 72 -9.96 9.58 10.09
N THR A 73 -8.82 10.20 10.35
CA THR A 73 -7.63 10.03 9.50
C THR A 73 -7.08 8.61 9.56
N LEU A 74 -7.13 7.95 10.72
CA LEU A 74 -6.75 6.54 10.87
C LEU A 74 -7.69 5.62 10.09
N MET A 75 -9.01 5.79 10.20
CA MET A 75 -9.98 5.00 9.41
C MET A 75 -9.76 5.16 7.91
N PHE A 76 -9.51 6.39 7.46
CA PHE A 76 -9.22 6.67 6.06
C PHE A 76 -7.92 6.00 5.59
N CYS A 77 -6.84 6.09 6.38
CA CYS A 77 -5.56 5.46 6.05
C CYS A 77 -5.67 3.93 6.06
N LEU A 78 -6.42 3.32 6.98
CA LEU A 78 -6.69 1.88 6.95
C LEU A 78 -7.43 1.46 5.67
N GLY A 79 -8.43 2.24 5.25
CA GLY A 79 -9.12 2.01 3.98
C GLY A 79 -8.17 2.04 2.78
N LEU A 80 -7.30 3.05 2.72
CA LEU A 80 -6.27 3.15 1.68
C LEU A 80 -5.25 1.99 1.73
N ALA A 81 -4.84 1.58 2.93
CA ALA A 81 -3.91 0.45 3.11
C ALA A 81 -4.48 -0.84 2.54
N ILE A 82 -5.76 -1.13 2.82
CA ILE A 82 -6.45 -2.32 2.33
C ILE A 82 -6.64 -2.26 0.81
N LEU A 83 -7.08 -1.11 0.27
CA LEU A 83 -7.27 -0.92 -1.17
C LEU A 83 -5.96 -1.11 -1.94
N CYS A 84 -4.90 -0.41 -1.51
CA CYS A 84 -3.59 -0.48 -2.15
C CYS A 84 -2.98 -1.88 -1.99
N GLY A 85 -3.06 -2.46 -0.78
CA GLY A 85 -2.62 -3.82 -0.48
C GLY A 85 -3.29 -4.88 -1.35
N ALA A 86 -4.62 -4.79 -1.52
CA ALA A 86 -5.39 -5.73 -2.35
C ALA A 86 -5.01 -5.63 -3.84
N VAL A 87 -4.84 -4.42 -4.36
CA VAL A 87 -4.45 -4.20 -5.76
C VAL A 87 -3.02 -4.70 -6.02
N GLY A 88 -2.10 -4.42 -5.11
CA GLY A 88 -0.72 -4.93 -5.19
C GLY A 88 -0.63 -6.46 -5.10
N PHE A 89 -1.43 -7.07 -4.22
CA PHE A 89 -1.54 -8.52 -4.10
C PHE A 89 -2.10 -9.16 -5.37
N LEU A 90 -3.18 -8.61 -5.93
CA LEU A 90 -3.78 -9.09 -7.18
C LEU A 90 -2.80 -9.00 -8.36
N GLY A 91 -2.09 -7.88 -8.49
CA GLY A 91 -1.08 -7.69 -9.53
C GLY A 91 0.05 -8.73 -9.44
N SER A 92 0.55 -8.96 -8.23
CA SER A 92 1.60 -9.94 -7.97
C SER A 92 1.13 -11.39 -8.21
N ASN A 93 -0.10 -11.74 -7.81
CA ASN A 93 -0.67 -13.06 -8.04
C ASN A 93 -0.86 -13.38 -9.53
N LEU A 94 -1.31 -12.40 -10.32
CA LEU A 94 -1.42 -12.53 -11.78
C LEU A 94 -0.05 -12.73 -12.42
N PHE A 95 0.97 -11.97 -11.97
CA PHE A 95 2.34 -12.09 -12.44
C PHE A 95 2.94 -13.46 -12.17
N VAL A 96 2.85 -13.95 -10.93
CA VAL A 96 3.34 -15.28 -10.53
C VAL A 96 2.67 -16.37 -11.37
N ARG A 97 1.33 -16.32 -11.52
CA ARG A 97 0.59 -17.28 -12.35
C ARG A 97 1.01 -17.24 -13.82
N ARG A 98 1.41 -16.07 -14.33
CA ARG A 98 1.93 -15.90 -15.69
C ARG A 98 3.30 -16.56 -15.86
N ILE A 99 4.23 -16.39 -14.91
CA ILE A 99 5.56 -17.02 -14.95
C ILE A 99 5.43 -18.55 -14.97
N TYR A 100 4.71 -19.12 -14.01
CA TYR A 100 4.56 -20.57 -13.89
C TYR A 100 3.83 -21.22 -15.07
N ARG A 101 3.01 -20.46 -15.80
CA ARG A 101 2.35 -20.96 -17.02
C ARG A 101 3.31 -21.04 -18.21
N ASN A 102 4.20 -20.05 -18.37
CA ASN A 102 5.16 -20.06 -19.47
C ASN A 102 6.25 -21.12 -19.28
N ILE A 103 6.69 -21.36 -18.03
CA ILE A 103 7.70 -22.38 -17.70
C ILE A 103 7.23 -23.81 -18.02
N LYS A 104 5.92 -24.07 -18.02
CA LYS A 104 5.35 -25.40 -18.36
C LYS A 104 5.14 -25.63 -19.86
N CYS A 105 5.37 -24.61 -20.69
CA CYS A 105 5.26 -24.71 -22.14
C CYS A 105 6.60 -25.00 -22.82
N ASP A 106 7.70 -24.99 -22.06
CA ASP A 106 9.04 -25.47 -22.44
C ASP A 106 9.27 -26.82 -21.74
#